data_AF-A0A424PL75-F1
#
_entry.id   AF-A0A424PL75-F1
#
_cell.length_a   1.000
_cell.length_b   1.000
_cell.length_c   1.000
_cell.angle_alpha   90.00
_cell.angle_beta   90.00
_cell.angle_gamma   90.00
#
_symmetry.space_group_name_H-M   'P 1'
#
loop_
_entity.id
_entity.type
_entity.pdbx_description
1 polymer ?
#
loop_
_entity_poly.entity_id
_entity_poly.type
_entity_poly.pdbx_seq_one_letter_code
_entity_poly.pdbx_strand_id
1 'polypeptide(L)'
;MKKYLLFTLLISLTTLSANEVLIPKDSLTIEAVKENLELIEEKALRAIQTEDYDFIEQLIQSGTINPRMKINGKPLIIHAAIHDKAEMILLLATYGAMLVEPTCDEGKDIMEYAKENNAIHAQAQIIIIKA
;
A
#
# COMPACT_ATOMS: atom_id res chain seq x y z
N MET A 1 41.31 -42.13 -61.85
CA MET A 1 39.94 -41.59 -61.58
C MET A 1 39.97 -41.00 -60.18
N LYS A 2 39.56 -39.79 -59.80
CA LYS A 2 38.95 -38.58 -60.42
C LYS A 2 39.52 -37.41 -59.56
N LYS A 3 40.26 -36.47 -60.15
CA LYS A 3 39.87 -35.04 -60.34
C LYS A 3 39.20 -34.36 -59.14
N TYR A 4 39.92 -33.40 -58.58
CA TYR A 4 39.46 -32.27 -57.78
C TYR A 4 38.29 -31.53 -58.45
N LEU A 5 37.30 -31.10 -57.65
CA LEU A 5 36.38 -30.01 -58.01
C LEU A 5 35.76 -29.38 -56.75
N LEU A 6 35.82 -28.04 -56.73
CA LEU A 6 35.37 -27.08 -55.73
C LEU A 6 33.97 -27.34 -55.17
N PHE A 7 33.70 -26.88 -53.94
CA PHE A 7 32.63 -25.89 -53.71
C PHE A 7 32.93 -25.12 -52.40
N THR A 8 33.23 -23.84 -52.55
CA THR A 8 33.37 -22.87 -51.46
C THR A 8 31.99 -22.58 -50.88
N LEU A 9 31.82 -22.82 -49.59
CA LEU A 9 30.60 -22.48 -48.86
C LEU A 9 30.64 -20.98 -48.50
N LEU A 10 29.83 -20.18 -49.20
CA LEU A 10 29.51 -18.82 -48.78
C LEU A 10 28.66 -18.91 -47.51
N ILE A 11 29.25 -18.57 -46.37
CA ILE A 11 28.48 -18.23 -45.17
C ILE A 11 28.16 -16.73 -45.29
N SER A 12 26.95 -16.39 -45.72
CA SER A 12 26.45 -15.02 -45.62
C SER A 12 26.30 -14.67 -44.15
N LEU A 13 27.10 -13.71 -43.65
CA LEU A 13 26.80 -13.03 -42.39
C LEU A 13 25.55 -12.18 -42.64
N THR A 14 24.39 -12.68 -42.21
CA THR A 14 23.32 -11.78 -41.85
C THR A 14 23.75 -11.14 -40.53
N THR A 15 24.01 -9.83 -40.56
CA THR A 15 24.12 -9.05 -39.33
C THR A 15 22.77 -9.09 -38.65
N LEU A 16 22.60 -10.05 -37.75
CA LEU A 16 21.51 -10.04 -36.79
C LEU A 16 21.77 -8.83 -35.89
N SER A 17 21.11 -7.72 -36.23
CA SER A 17 20.97 -6.61 -35.30
C SER A 17 20.14 -7.12 -34.13
N ALA A 18 20.84 -7.67 -33.14
CA ALA A 18 20.34 -7.78 -31.78
C ALA A 18 20.30 -6.36 -31.23
N ASN A 19 19.32 -5.58 -31.68
CA ASN A 19 18.79 -4.53 -30.82
C ASN A 19 17.94 -5.27 -29.78
N GLU A 20 18.62 -5.96 -28.86
CA GLU A 20 18.05 -6.18 -27.54
C GLU A 20 17.80 -4.77 -27.01
N VAL A 21 16.57 -4.29 -27.23
CA VAL A 21 16.05 -3.22 -26.41
C VAL A 21 16.05 -3.83 -25.01
N LEU A 22 17.13 -3.56 -24.29
CA LEU A 22 17.19 -3.68 -22.86
C LEU A 22 16.19 -2.67 -22.30
N ILE A 23 14.89 -2.97 -22.44
CA ILE A 23 13.88 -2.33 -21.62
C ILE A 23 14.23 -2.82 -20.22
N PRO A 24 14.64 -1.93 -19.29
CA PRO A 24 14.75 -2.34 -17.91
C PRO A 24 13.34 -2.75 -17.50
N LYS A 25 13.08 -4.07 -17.45
CA LYS A 25 11.81 -4.65 -17.00
C LYS A 25 11.39 -4.07 -15.64
N ASP A 26 12.36 -3.66 -14.84
CA ASP A 26 12.18 -3.05 -13.53
C ASP A 26 11.33 -1.77 -13.54
N SER A 27 11.46 -0.89 -14.56
CA SER A 27 10.75 0.40 -14.54
C SER A 27 9.23 0.24 -14.72
N LEU A 28 8.80 -0.61 -15.66
CA LEU A 28 7.38 -0.89 -15.91
C LEU A 28 6.71 -1.63 -14.74
N THR A 29 7.46 -2.50 -14.05
CA THR A 29 6.94 -3.24 -12.90
C THR A 29 6.79 -2.36 -11.66
N ILE A 30 7.66 -1.37 -11.46
CA ILE A 30 7.60 -0.48 -10.31
C ILE A 30 6.41 0.48 -10.40
N GLU A 31 6.15 1.05 -11.59
CA GLU A 31 5.00 1.94 -11.81
C GLU A 31 3.68 1.22 -11.56
N ALA A 32 3.50 0.01 -12.13
CA ALA A 32 2.30 -0.78 -11.91
C ALA A 32 2.09 -1.18 -10.43
N VAL A 33 3.15 -1.53 -9.70
CA VAL A 33 3.06 -1.84 -8.26
C VAL A 33 2.68 -0.60 -7.46
N LYS A 34 3.25 0.56 -7.79
CA LYS A 34 2.94 1.83 -7.13
C LYS A 34 1.48 2.23 -7.34
N GLU A 35 0.97 2.17 -8.56
CA GLU A 35 -0.44 2.46 -8.87
C GLU A 35 -1.39 1.54 -8.10
N ASN A 36 -1.07 0.25 -8.01
CA ASN A 36 -1.85 -0.69 -7.23
C ASN A 36 -1.84 -0.37 -5.73
N LEU A 37 -0.70 0.07 -5.19
CA LEU A 37 -0.61 0.49 -3.79
C LEU A 37 -1.46 1.74 -3.51
N GLU A 38 -1.35 2.76 -4.36
CA GLU A 38 -2.15 4.00 -4.25
C GLU A 38 -3.66 3.69 -4.30
N LEU A 39 -4.07 2.75 -5.16
CA LEU A 39 -5.46 2.28 -5.23
C LEU A 39 -5.91 1.56 -3.95
N ILE A 40 -5.04 0.73 -3.35
CA ILE A 40 -5.33 0.05 -2.08
C ILE A 40 -5.46 1.08 -0.95
N GLU A 41 -4.57 2.06 -0.88
CA GLU A 41 -4.61 3.14 0.10
C GLU A 41 -5.91 3.96 -0.02
N GLU A 42 -6.30 4.36 -1.24
CA GLU A 42 -7.55 5.08 -1.47
C GLU A 42 -8.78 4.26 -1.02
N LYS A 43 -8.82 2.98 -1.39
CA LYS A 43 -9.92 2.08 -0.99
C LYS A 43 -9.97 1.88 0.52
N ALA A 44 -8.82 1.73 1.18
CA ALA A 44 -8.74 1.61 2.63
C ALA A 44 -9.25 2.88 3.33
N LEU A 45 -8.84 4.08 2.86
CA LEU A 45 -9.35 5.34 3.41
C LEU A 45 -10.86 5.47 3.25
N ARG A 46 -11.39 5.12 2.07
CA ARG A 46 -12.83 5.12 1.82
C ARG A 46 -13.56 4.16 2.75
N ALA A 47 -13.06 2.93 2.90
CA ALA A 47 -13.64 1.92 3.78
C ALA A 47 -13.64 2.36 5.25
N ILE A 48 -12.58 3.01 5.71
CA ILE A 48 -12.53 3.63 7.05
C ILE A 48 -13.64 4.69 7.20
N GLN A 49 -13.78 5.58 6.22
CA GLN A 49 -14.79 6.65 6.23
C GLN A 49 -16.23 6.13 6.19
N THR A 50 -16.47 5.03 5.50
CA THR A 50 -17.80 4.43 5.33
C THR A 50 -18.08 3.29 6.30
N GLU A 51 -17.17 3.00 7.24
CA GLU A 51 -17.30 1.91 8.21
C GLU A 51 -17.49 0.53 7.56
N ASP A 52 -16.77 0.29 6.45
CA ASP A 52 -16.70 -1.02 5.82
C ASP A 52 -15.68 -1.90 6.58
N TYR A 53 -16.15 -2.44 7.70
CA TYR A 53 -15.36 -3.27 8.62
C TYR A 53 -14.85 -4.54 7.95
N ASP A 54 -15.70 -5.22 7.20
CA ASP A 54 -15.38 -6.50 6.56
C ASP A 54 -14.23 -6.32 5.57
N PHE A 55 -14.25 -5.24 4.77
CA PHE A 55 -13.17 -4.95 3.84
C PHE A 55 -11.85 -4.64 4.56
N ILE A 56 -11.87 -3.80 5.61
CA ILE A 56 -10.67 -3.45 6.37
C ILE A 56 -10.09 -4.68 7.08
N GLU A 57 -10.95 -5.48 7.71
CA GLU A 57 -10.54 -6.71 8.36
C GLU A 57 -9.93 -7.69 7.36
N GLN A 58 -10.54 -7.86 6.19
CA GLN A 58 -10.00 -8.71 5.12
C GLN A 58 -8.60 -8.25 4.69
N LEU A 59 -8.40 -6.94 4.47
CA LEU A 59 -7.09 -6.40 4.06
C LEU A 59 -6.01 -6.60 5.14
N ILE A 60 -6.36 -6.50 6.42
CA ILE A 60 -5.44 -6.73 7.53
C ILE A 60 -5.09 -8.22 7.63
N GLN A 61 -6.10 -9.10 7.60
CA GLN A 61 -5.93 -10.54 7.73
C GLN A 61 -5.16 -11.15 6.55
N SER A 62 -5.34 -10.63 5.34
CA SER A 62 -4.55 -11.03 4.17
C SER A 62 -3.10 -10.53 4.21
N GLY A 63 -2.77 -9.63 5.12
CA GLY A 63 -1.49 -8.92 5.15
C GLY A 63 -1.32 -7.90 4.04
N THR A 64 -2.40 -7.54 3.33
CA THR A 64 -2.37 -6.50 2.29
C THR A 64 -2.10 -5.13 2.90
N ILE A 65 -2.60 -4.86 4.11
CA ILE A 65 -2.28 -3.66 4.88
C ILE A 65 -1.79 -4.01 6.28
N ASN A 66 -0.95 -3.14 6.83
CA ASN A 66 -0.59 -3.18 8.24
C ASN A 66 -1.55 -2.28 9.04
N PRO A 67 -2.10 -2.69 10.19
CA PRO A 67 -2.99 -1.85 11.00
C PRO A 67 -2.33 -0.55 11.51
N ARG A 68 -1.00 -0.49 11.56
CA ARG A 68 -0.20 0.70 11.90
C ARG A 68 0.35 1.43 10.66
N MET A 69 -0.04 1.06 9.45
CA MET A 69 0.41 1.76 8.25
C MET A 69 -0.02 3.22 8.29
N LYS A 70 0.77 4.07 7.62
CA LYS A 70 0.45 5.48 7.43
C LYS A 70 0.04 5.70 5.98
N ILE A 71 -1.02 6.48 5.80
CA ILE A 71 -1.40 7.03 4.49
C ILE A 71 -1.37 8.54 4.65
N ASN A 72 -0.65 9.23 3.74
CA ASN A 72 -0.42 10.67 3.82
C ASN A 72 0.14 11.13 5.18
N GLY A 73 1.08 10.35 5.73
CA GLY A 73 1.74 10.63 7.01
C GLY A 73 0.90 10.42 8.26
N LYS A 74 -0.34 9.90 8.13
CA LYS A 74 -1.25 9.65 9.25
C LYS A 74 -1.57 8.16 9.37
N PRO A 75 -1.42 7.54 10.56
CA PRO A 75 -1.88 6.18 10.81
C PRO A 75 -3.35 5.99 10.44
N LEU A 76 -3.74 4.80 9.95
CA LEU A 76 -5.14 4.48 9.62
C LEU A 76 -6.12 4.84 10.74
N ILE A 77 -5.74 4.57 12.00
CA ILE A 77 -6.58 4.85 13.16
C ILE A 77 -6.79 6.36 13.41
N ILE A 78 -5.85 7.22 12.98
CA ILE A 78 -6.03 8.68 13.02
C ILE A 78 -7.04 9.12 11.95
N HIS A 79 -7.05 8.50 10.77
CA HIS A 79 -8.11 8.76 9.78
C HIS A 79 -9.49 8.41 10.33
N ALA A 80 -9.63 7.27 11.02
CA ALA A 80 -10.87 6.89 11.69
C ALA A 80 -11.30 7.93 12.76
N ALA A 81 -10.33 8.46 13.53
CA ALA A 81 -10.58 9.51 14.53
C ALA A 81 -11.02 10.85 13.92
N ILE A 82 -10.44 11.27 12.80
CA ILE A 82 -10.84 12.49 12.07
C ILE A 82 -12.30 12.40 11.62
N HIS A 83 -12.77 11.20 11.26
CA HIS A 83 -14.12 10.96 10.77
C HIS A 83 -15.12 10.51 11.85
N ASP A 84 -14.74 10.57 13.13
CA ASP A 84 -15.55 10.17 14.27
C ASP A 84 -16.05 8.71 14.24
N LYS A 85 -15.22 7.80 13.72
CA LYS A 85 -15.56 6.38 13.54
C LYS A 85 -15.08 5.53 14.71
N ALA A 86 -15.83 5.56 15.82
CA ALA A 86 -15.46 4.87 17.06
C ALA A 86 -15.27 3.36 16.87
N GLU A 87 -16.19 2.68 16.20
CA GLU A 87 -16.15 1.25 15.99
C GLU A 87 -14.98 0.85 15.07
N MET A 88 -14.64 1.68 14.08
CA MET A 88 -13.45 1.48 13.24
C MET A 88 -12.15 1.67 14.05
N ILE A 89 -12.12 2.62 14.98
CA ILE A 89 -10.99 2.77 15.93
C ILE A 89 -10.84 1.50 16.76
N LEU A 90 -11.94 0.95 17.28
CA LEU A 90 -11.93 -0.29 18.04
C LEU A 90 -11.38 -1.45 17.19
N LEU A 91 -11.88 -1.64 15.96
CA LEU A 91 -11.40 -2.67 15.05
C LEU A 91 -9.88 -2.55 14.79
N LEU A 92 -9.40 -1.35 14.44
CA LEU A 92 -7.97 -1.16 14.19
C LEU A 92 -7.14 -1.40 15.45
N ALA A 93 -7.64 -0.99 16.62
CA ALA A 93 -6.97 -1.22 17.89
C ALA A 93 -6.90 -2.71 18.26
N THR A 94 -7.94 -3.51 18.01
CA THR A 94 -7.90 -4.97 18.25
C THR A 94 -6.88 -5.67 17.35
N TYR A 95 -6.63 -5.14 16.15
CA TYR A 95 -5.54 -5.57 15.27
C TYR A 95 -4.17 -4.95 15.62
N GLY A 96 -4.07 -4.19 16.71
CA GLY A 96 -2.79 -3.71 17.24
C GLY A 96 -2.35 -2.34 16.74
N ALA A 97 -3.26 -1.54 16.18
CA ALA A 97 -2.97 -0.16 15.79
C ALA A 97 -2.58 0.75 16.99
N MET A 98 -2.95 0.37 18.21
CA MET A 98 -2.64 1.09 19.46
C MET A 98 -1.59 0.39 20.34
N LEU A 99 -0.85 -0.60 19.82
CA LEU A 99 0.26 -1.23 20.58
C LEU A 99 1.37 -0.24 20.96
N VAL A 100 1.48 0.84 20.18
CA VAL A 100 2.28 2.02 20.47
C VAL A 100 1.39 3.24 20.26
N GLU A 101 1.71 4.36 20.89
CA GLU A 101 0.95 5.60 20.73
C GLU A 101 0.92 6.01 19.25
N PRO A 102 -0.25 6.04 18.59
CA PRO A 102 -0.34 6.40 17.17
C PRO A 102 -0.11 7.90 16.99
N THR A 103 0.99 8.25 16.32
CA THR A 103 1.35 9.63 15.98
C THR A 103 1.56 9.81 14.48
N CYS A 104 1.12 10.96 13.97
CA CYS A 104 1.39 11.34 12.59
C CYS A 104 2.83 11.84 12.40
N ASP A 105 3.24 12.07 11.16
CA ASP A 105 4.58 12.56 10.83
C ASP A 105 4.84 13.98 11.38
N GLU A 106 3.77 14.75 11.57
CA GLU A 106 3.82 16.08 12.22
C GLU A 106 3.90 16.00 13.76
N GLY A 107 3.92 14.79 14.34
CA GLY A 107 4.08 14.55 15.78
C GLY A 107 2.79 14.60 16.60
N LYS A 108 1.66 14.91 15.97
CA LYS A 108 0.34 15.00 16.59
C LYS A 108 -0.28 13.61 16.82
N ASP A 109 -0.91 13.41 17.98
CA ASP A 109 -1.51 12.13 18.37
C ASP A 109 -2.98 11.98 17.94
N ILE A 110 -3.53 10.77 18.11
CA ILE A 110 -4.90 10.43 17.75
C ILE A 110 -5.95 11.26 18.53
N MET A 111 -5.71 11.57 19.80
CA MET A 111 -6.65 12.32 20.65
C MET A 111 -6.68 13.80 20.27
N GLU A 112 -5.53 14.38 19.93
CA GLU A 112 -5.44 15.74 19.42
C GLU A 112 -6.19 15.89 18.08
N TYR A 113 -6.13 14.89 17.19
CA TYR A 113 -6.94 14.89 15.97
C TYR A 113 -8.44 14.75 16.24
N ALA A 114 -8.82 13.86 17.14
CA ALA A 114 -10.23 13.69 17.49
C ALA A 114 -10.82 14.99 18.09
N LYS A 115 -10.06 15.69 18.94
CA LYS A 115 -10.46 16.98 19.52
C LYS A 115 -10.63 18.08 18.48
N GLU A 116 -9.65 18.28 17.59
CA GLU A 116 -9.71 19.33 16.56
C GLU A 116 -10.87 19.14 15.58
N ASN A 117 -11.30 17.90 15.35
CA ASN A 117 -12.42 17.58 14.46
C ASN A 117 -13.78 17.48 15.19
N ASN A 118 -13.83 17.76 16.50
CA ASN A 118 -15.03 17.57 17.33
C ASN A 118 -15.60 16.14 17.25
N ALA A 119 -14.73 15.14 17.10
CA ALA A 119 -15.08 13.73 16.97
C ALA A 119 -15.31 13.12 18.37
N ILE A 120 -16.52 13.30 18.91
CA ILE A 120 -16.84 12.96 20.31
C ILE A 120 -16.88 11.44 20.54
N HIS A 121 -17.38 10.66 19.59
CA HIS A 121 -17.45 9.21 19.70
C HIS A 121 -16.04 8.60 19.64
N ALA A 122 -15.19 9.12 18.73
CA ALA A 122 -13.79 8.76 18.67
C ALA A 122 -13.06 9.09 19.98
N GLN A 123 -13.24 10.30 20.52
CA GLN A 123 -12.65 10.68 21.81
C GLN A 123 -13.06 9.70 22.92
N ALA A 124 -14.35 9.38 23.03
CA ALA A 124 -14.84 8.42 24.01
C ALA A 124 -14.21 7.04 23.84
N GLN A 125 -14.18 6.52 22.60
CA GLN A 125 -13.61 5.22 22.31
C GLN A 125 -12.11 5.15 22.62
N ILE A 126 -11.35 6.19 22.29
CA ILE A 126 -9.91 6.28 22.60
C ILE A 126 -9.68 6.25 24.11
N ILE A 127 -10.50 6.97 24.89
CA ILE A 127 -10.44 6.94 26.35
C ILE A 127 -10.69 5.52 26.88
N ILE A 128 -11.71 4.84 26.36
CA ILE A 128 -12.05 3.47 26.78
C ILE A 128 -10.93 2.47 26.45
N ILE A 129 -10.33 2.56 25.27
CA ILE A 129 -9.24 1.63 24.87
C ILE A 129 -7.98 1.85 25.72
N LYS A 130 -7.71 3.08 26.16
CA LYS A 130 -6.52 3.43 26.94
C LYS A 130 -6.68 3.23 28.45
N ALA A 131 -7.90 3.04 28.94
CA ALA A 131 -8.21 2.88 30.37
C ALA A 131 -7.75 1.51 30.91
#